data_AF-A0A1G4IM68-F1
#
_entry.id   AF-A0A1G4IM68-F1
#
_cell.length_a   1.000
_cell.length_b   1.000
_cell.length_c   1.000
_cell.angle_alpha   90.00
_cell.angle_beta   90.00
_cell.angle_gamma   90.00
#
_symmetry.space_group_name_H-M   'P 1'
#
loop_
_entity.id
_entity.type
_entity.pdbx_description
1 polymer ?
#
loop_
_entity_poly.entity_id
_entity_poly.type
_entity_poly.pdbx_seq_one_letter_code
_entity_poly.pdbx_strand_id
1 'polypeptide(L)'
;MTEGVRIRYTRLNQVCRKALQQSVTKIQNWEKLASCFPTYTATDAGTRNLNTCQKQVVEFWMELSKREFDEIFRERDIERKLNELDDLISRAKTVQKGLHEEHTDLPCIDELTPEQLISGNIHDARTKLIGQLGDRVTKVSNINGDLELELQKIKVLLDNESQQLEEILDRNMGHDSDTSDEMLQRGLRDMLLELREEQEV
;
A
#
# COMPACT_ATOMS: atom_id res chain seq x y z
N MET A 1 7.64 -10.85 -5.50
CA MET A 1 9.04 -10.40 -5.53
C MET A 1 9.67 -10.98 -6.78
N THR A 2 9.83 -10.20 -7.84
CA THR A 2 10.62 -10.64 -9.00
C THR A 2 12.06 -10.61 -8.54
N GLU A 3 12.64 -11.78 -8.32
CA GLU A 3 14.05 -11.95 -8.00
C GLU A 3 14.83 -11.41 -9.22
N GLY A 4 15.21 -10.14 -9.17
CA GLY A 4 16.09 -9.56 -10.16
C GLY A 4 17.36 -10.39 -10.14
N VAL A 5 17.86 -10.78 -11.31
CA VAL A 5 19.10 -11.57 -11.36
C VAL A 5 20.21 -10.74 -10.73
N ARG A 6 20.62 -11.09 -9.51
CA ARG A 6 21.68 -10.43 -8.75
C ARG A 6 23.03 -10.78 -9.36
N ILE A 7 23.49 -9.93 -10.27
CA ILE A 7 24.69 -10.21 -11.08
C ILE A 7 25.84 -9.26 -10.79
N ARG A 8 25.56 -8.04 -10.34
CA ARG A 8 26.61 -7.00 -10.26
C ARG A 8 27.65 -7.30 -9.21
N TYR A 9 27.23 -7.72 -8.02
CA TYR A 9 28.17 -8.05 -6.95
C TYR A 9 29.10 -9.21 -7.37
N THR A 10 28.53 -10.26 -7.96
CA THR A 10 29.29 -11.39 -8.50
C THR A 10 30.29 -10.96 -9.56
N ARG A 11 29.86 -10.11 -10.51
CA ARG A 11 30.74 -9.58 -11.56
C ARG A 11 31.84 -8.69 -11.00
N LEU A 12 31.54 -7.84 -10.01
CA LEU A 12 32.54 -7.02 -9.33
C LEU A 12 33.61 -7.91 -8.69
N ASN A 13 33.18 -8.94 -7.94
CA ASN A 13 34.10 -9.89 -7.30
C ASN A 13 34.99 -10.62 -8.34
N GLN A 14 34.39 -11.07 -9.45
CA GLN A 14 35.13 -11.68 -10.56
C GLN A 14 36.19 -10.74 -11.16
N VAL A 15 35.84 -9.48 -11.40
CA VAL A 15 36.76 -8.49 -11.96
C VAL A 15 37.89 -8.18 -10.99
N CYS A 16 37.60 -7.97 -9.70
CA CYS A 16 38.63 -7.74 -8.67
C CYS A 16 39.62 -8.91 -8.58
N ARG A 17 39.13 -10.15 -8.53
CA ARG A 17 39.97 -11.35 -8.49
C ARG A 17 40.82 -11.49 -9.75
N LYS A 18 40.23 -11.25 -10.92
CA LYS A 18 40.94 -11.34 -12.20
C LYS A 18 42.03 -10.26 -12.30
N ALA A 19 41.73 -9.03 -11.90
CA ALA A 19 42.70 -7.94 -11.90
C ALA A 19 43.88 -8.22 -10.95
N LEU A 20 43.59 -8.75 -9.76
CA LEU A 20 44.61 -9.16 -8.80
C LEU A 20 45.52 -10.25 -9.37
N GLN A 21 44.92 -11.31 -9.94
CA GLN A 21 45.67 -12.40 -10.57
C GLN A 21 46.56 -11.88 -11.71
N GLN A 22 46.03 -11.02 -12.58
CA GLN A 22 46.80 -10.43 -13.69
C GLN A 22 47.95 -9.54 -13.20
N SER A 23 47.77 -8.85 -12.08
CA SER A 23 48.80 -7.99 -11.49
C SER A 23 50.00 -8.79 -10.97
N VAL A 24 49.74 -10.00 -10.46
CA VAL A 24 50.78 -10.87 -9.88
C VAL A 24 51.51 -11.71 -10.94
N THR A 25 50.94 -11.87 -12.14
CA THR A 25 51.53 -12.65 -13.25
C THR A 25 52.99 -12.29 -13.56
N LYS A 26 53.36 -11.01 -13.49
CA LYS A 26 54.74 -10.58 -13.76
C LYS A 26 55.73 -11.06 -12.71
N ILE A 27 55.31 -11.11 -11.44
CA ILE A 27 56.11 -11.61 -10.32
C ILE A 27 56.18 -13.13 -10.38
N GLN A 28 55.11 -13.80 -10.80
CA GLN A 28 55.08 -15.26 -11.01
C GLN A 28 55.99 -15.72 -12.17
N ASN A 29 56.29 -14.85 -13.12
CA ASN A 29 57.23 -15.18 -14.21
C ASN A 29 58.67 -15.19 -13.68
N TRP A 30 59.23 -16.39 -13.56
CA TRP A 30 60.60 -16.60 -13.09
C TRP A 30 61.66 -15.91 -13.95
N GLU A 31 61.54 -15.92 -15.27
CA GLU A 31 62.52 -15.28 -16.17
C GLU A 31 62.59 -13.77 -15.94
N LYS A 32 61.42 -13.13 -15.77
CA LYS A 32 61.35 -11.70 -15.46
C LYS A 32 61.97 -11.41 -14.11
N LEU A 33 61.65 -12.22 -13.09
CA LEU A 33 62.20 -12.04 -11.75
C LEU A 33 63.72 -12.27 -11.72
N ALA A 34 64.22 -13.34 -12.34
CA ALA A 34 65.63 -13.66 -12.41
C ALA A 34 66.44 -12.61 -13.21
N SER A 35 65.85 -12.04 -14.26
CA SER A 35 66.48 -10.97 -15.05
C SER A 35 66.77 -9.71 -14.23
N CYS A 36 66.05 -9.48 -13.13
CA CYS A 36 66.29 -8.37 -12.21
C CYS A 36 67.45 -8.66 -11.23
N PHE A 37 67.83 -9.93 -11.04
CA PHE A 37 68.85 -10.36 -10.07
C PHE A 37 69.87 -11.37 -10.66
N PRO A 38 70.48 -11.08 -11.82
CA PRO A 38 71.24 -12.07 -12.60
C PRO A 38 72.44 -12.64 -11.83
N THR A 39 73.16 -11.81 -11.08
CA THR A 39 74.32 -12.23 -10.28
C THR A 39 73.93 -13.09 -9.09
N TYR A 40 72.75 -12.84 -8.49
CA TYR A 40 72.28 -13.59 -7.33
C TYR A 40 71.75 -14.96 -7.74
N THR A 41 70.99 -15.02 -8.83
CA THR A 41 70.45 -16.28 -9.39
C THR A 41 71.52 -17.18 -10.02
N ALA A 42 72.73 -16.64 -10.31
CA ALA A 42 73.86 -17.46 -10.74
C ALA A 42 74.33 -18.46 -9.67
N THR A 43 73.97 -18.24 -8.40
CA THR A 43 74.23 -19.17 -7.30
C THR A 43 73.01 -20.07 -7.04
N ASP A 44 73.26 -21.35 -6.72
CA ASP A 44 72.18 -22.30 -6.40
C ASP A 44 71.37 -21.86 -5.17
N ALA A 45 72.07 -21.39 -4.13
CA ALA A 45 71.44 -20.83 -2.93
C ALA A 45 70.57 -19.59 -3.25
N GLY A 46 71.05 -18.67 -4.09
CA GLY A 46 70.32 -17.47 -4.47
C GLY A 46 69.06 -17.79 -5.29
N THR A 47 69.14 -18.75 -6.21
CA THR A 47 67.98 -19.25 -6.97
C THR A 47 66.92 -19.86 -6.05
N ARG A 48 67.33 -20.73 -5.11
CA ARG A 48 66.39 -21.36 -4.17
C ARG A 48 65.72 -20.36 -3.24
N ASN A 49 66.49 -19.39 -2.72
CA ASN A 49 65.97 -18.34 -1.86
C ASN A 49 64.99 -17.43 -2.61
N LEU A 50 65.32 -17.02 -3.83
CA LEU A 50 64.47 -16.13 -4.62
C LEU A 50 63.17 -16.83 -5.05
N ASN A 51 63.20 -18.12 -5.37
CA ASN A 51 62.01 -18.92 -5.66
C ASN A 51 61.09 -19.03 -4.43
N THR A 52 61.67 -19.24 -3.25
CA THR A 52 60.92 -19.26 -1.98
C THR A 52 60.29 -17.90 -1.68
N CYS A 53 61.06 -16.83 -1.82
CA CYS A 53 60.58 -15.45 -1.63
C CYS A 53 59.46 -15.11 -2.62
N GLN A 54 59.61 -15.47 -3.90
CA GLN A 54 58.60 -15.28 -4.93
C GLN A 54 57.26 -15.92 -4.52
N LYS A 55 57.29 -17.18 -4.09
CA LYS A 55 56.07 -17.89 -3.65
C LYS A 55 55.43 -17.20 -2.45
N GLN A 56 56.23 -16.86 -1.44
CA GLN A 56 55.75 -16.18 -0.23
C GLN A 56 55.12 -14.82 -0.54
N VAL A 57 55.76 -14.00 -1.38
CA VAL A 57 55.24 -12.69 -1.78
C VAL A 57 53.92 -12.85 -2.54
N VAL A 58 53.85 -13.78 -3.48
CA VAL A 58 52.64 -14.04 -4.28
C VAL A 58 51.50 -14.50 -3.39
N GLU A 59 51.74 -15.45 -2.49
CA GLU A 59 50.74 -15.99 -1.57
C GLU A 59 50.25 -14.91 -0.60
N PHE A 60 51.17 -14.23 0.07
CA PHE A 60 50.86 -13.15 1.01
C PHE A 60 50.08 -12.02 0.34
N TRP A 61 50.52 -11.57 -0.83
CA TRP A 61 49.84 -10.52 -1.59
C TRP A 61 48.42 -10.93 -1.95
N MET A 62 48.23 -12.16 -2.45
CA MET A 62 46.92 -12.68 -2.86
C MET A 62 45.97 -12.78 -1.67
N GLU A 63 46.42 -13.35 -0.56
CA GLU A 63 45.59 -13.53 0.63
C GLU A 63 45.23 -12.20 1.29
N LEU A 64 46.21 -11.33 1.50
CA LEU A 64 46.00 -10.03 2.12
C LEU A 64 45.05 -9.18 1.26
N SER A 65 45.32 -9.07 -0.04
CA SER A 65 44.47 -8.28 -0.94
C SER A 65 43.02 -8.79 -0.97
N LYS A 66 42.83 -10.12 -0.94
CA LYS A 66 41.49 -10.71 -0.89
C LYS A 66 40.78 -10.36 0.41
N ARG A 67 41.47 -10.45 1.56
CA ARG A 67 40.92 -10.07 2.85
C ARG A 67 40.52 -8.59 2.87
N GLU A 68 41.38 -7.71 2.37
CA GLU A 68 41.07 -6.28 2.31
C GLU A 68 39.89 -5.95 1.39
N PHE A 69 39.76 -6.63 0.25
CA PHE A 69 38.57 -6.48 -0.59
C PHE A 69 37.29 -6.89 0.14
N ASP A 70 37.33 -8.02 0.85
CA ASP A 70 36.18 -8.51 1.61
C ASP A 70 35.82 -7.56 2.77
N GLU A 71 36.79 -6.97 3.46
CA GLU A 71 36.54 -5.93 4.48
C GLU A 71 35.93 -4.66 3.88
N ILE A 72 36.49 -4.15 2.77
CA ILE A 72 35.92 -2.98 2.07
C ILE A 72 34.47 -3.25 1.64
N PHE A 73 34.18 -4.45 1.13
CA PHE A 73 32.82 -4.83 0.73
C PHE A 73 31.87 -4.85 1.92
N ARG A 74 32.32 -5.32 3.08
CA ARG A 74 31.55 -5.33 4.32
C ARG A 74 31.32 -3.93 4.87
N GLU A 75 32.37 -3.11 4.99
CA GLU A 75 32.29 -1.73 5.50
C GLU A 75 31.33 -0.86 4.69
N ARG A 76 31.34 -1.02 3.37
CA ARG A 76 30.54 -0.21 2.45
C ARG A 76 29.17 -0.82 2.16
N ASP A 77 28.92 -2.03 2.64
CA ASP A 77 27.73 -2.82 2.39
C ASP A 77 27.38 -2.91 0.89
N ILE A 78 28.41 -3.23 0.11
CA ILE A 78 28.35 -3.18 -1.36
C ILE A 78 27.42 -4.26 -1.91
N GLU A 79 27.41 -5.44 -1.28
CA GLU A 79 26.55 -6.53 -1.72
C GLU A 79 25.08 -6.14 -1.68
N ARG A 80 24.60 -5.59 -0.55
CA ARG A 80 23.22 -5.14 -0.43
C ARG A 80 22.90 -4.07 -1.45
N LYS A 81 23.74 -3.04 -1.57
CA LYS A 81 23.52 -1.91 -2.49
C LYS A 81 23.46 -2.33 -3.96
N LEU A 82 24.35 -3.24 -4.38
CA LEU A 82 24.35 -3.73 -5.76
C LEU A 82 23.16 -4.65 -6.04
N ASN A 83 22.72 -5.44 -5.06
CA ASN A 83 21.52 -6.26 -5.18
C ASN A 83 20.26 -5.38 -5.27
N GLU A 84 20.14 -4.36 -4.41
CA GLU A 84 19.05 -3.38 -4.46
C GLU A 84 19.01 -2.63 -5.80
N LEU A 85 20.18 -2.32 -6.37
CA LEU A 85 20.30 -1.70 -7.69
C LEU A 85 19.83 -2.64 -8.81
N ASP A 86 20.22 -3.91 -8.80
CA ASP A 86 19.76 -4.89 -9.80
C ASP A 86 18.23 -5.08 -9.71
N ASP A 87 17.68 -5.12 -8.50
CA ASP A 87 16.23 -5.18 -8.26
C ASP A 87 15.53 -3.91 -8.77
N LEU A 88 16.10 -2.73 -8.52
CA LEU A 88 15.56 -1.45 -9.01
C LEU A 88 15.53 -1.40 -10.54
N ILE A 89 16.61 -1.80 -11.21
CA ILE A 89 16.69 -1.85 -12.67
C ILE A 89 15.67 -2.85 -13.23
N SER A 90 15.50 -4.01 -12.58
CA SER A 90 14.50 -5.00 -13.01
C SER A 90 13.09 -4.44 -12.90
N ARG A 91 12.73 -3.79 -11.78
CA ARG A 91 11.43 -3.14 -11.61
C ARG A 91 11.21 -2.04 -12.63
N ALA A 92 12.21 -1.18 -12.85
CA ALA A 92 12.13 -0.09 -13.82
C ALA A 92 11.88 -0.60 -15.24
N LYS A 93 12.57 -1.66 -15.67
CA LYS A 93 12.34 -2.29 -16.98
C LYS A 93 10.93 -2.87 -17.13
N THR A 94 10.39 -3.45 -16.05
CA THR A 94 9.01 -3.97 -16.06
C THR A 94 7.98 -2.85 -16.16
N VAL A 95 8.17 -1.78 -15.38
CA VAL A 95 7.31 -0.58 -15.42
C VAL A 95 7.37 0.07 -16.80
N GLN A 96 8.57 0.25 -17.36
CA GLN A 96 8.75 0.83 -18.69
C GLN A 96 8.03 0.03 -19.80
N LYS A 97 8.02 -1.30 -19.73
CA LYS A 97 7.27 -2.14 -20.68
C LYS A 97 5.75 -1.98 -20.55
N GLY A 98 5.26 -1.60 -19.37
CA GLY A 98 3.84 -1.40 -19.09
C GLY A 98 3.34 0.02 -19.37
N LEU A 99 4.23 1.01 -19.44
CA LEU A 99 3.90 2.38 -19.85
C LEU A 99 3.75 2.46 -21.37
N HIS A 100 2.66 3.05 -21.86
CA HIS A 100 2.56 3.52 -23.25
C HIS A 100 3.51 4.72 -23.47
N GLU A 101 3.96 4.91 -24.71
CA GLU A 101 5.03 5.84 -25.14
C GLU A 101 4.81 7.32 -24.70
N GLU A 102 3.59 7.70 -24.33
CA GLU A 102 3.23 9.07 -23.90
C GLU A 102 3.84 9.51 -22.56
N HIS A 103 4.39 8.59 -21.75
CA HIS A 103 4.96 8.89 -20.43
C HIS A 103 6.48 8.67 -20.35
N THR A 104 7.19 8.83 -21.45
CA THR A 104 8.64 8.55 -21.49
C THR A 104 9.50 9.69 -20.93
N ASP A 105 8.98 10.92 -20.92
CA ASP A 105 9.69 12.13 -20.47
C ASP A 105 9.28 12.55 -19.06
N LEU A 106 9.45 11.67 -18.06
CA LEU A 106 9.41 12.11 -16.68
C LEU A 106 10.75 12.75 -16.30
N PRO A 107 10.74 13.93 -15.66
CA PRO A 107 11.96 14.59 -15.20
C PRO A 107 12.73 13.70 -14.22
N CYS A 108 14.05 13.81 -14.26
CA CYS A 108 14.92 13.09 -13.33
C CYS A 108 14.71 13.63 -11.90
N ILE A 109 14.95 12.82 -10.88
CA ILE A 109 14.78 13.22 -9.47
C ILE A 109 15.58 14.49 -9.14
N ASP A 110 16.76 14.66 -9.74
CA ASP A 110 17.64 15.82 -9.52
C ASP A 110 17.09 17.13 -10.11
N GLU A 111 16.13 17.05 -11.03
CA GLU A 111 15.46 18.22 -11.64
C GLU A 111 14.23 18.66 -10.85
N LEU A 112 13.78 17.83 -9.89
CA LEU A 112 12.60 18.11 -9.08
C LEU A 112 12.95 19.07 -7.95
N THR A 113 12.07 20.05 -7.72
CA THR A 113 12.20 20.92 -6.54
C THR A 113 11.88 20.14 -5.26
N PRO A 114 12.39 20.59 -4.09
CA PRO A 114 12.05 19.97 -2.81
C PRO A 114 10.54 19.88 -2.56
N GLU A 115 9.76 20.88 -2.97
CA GLU A 115 8.30 20.85 -2.84
C GLU A 115 7.66 19.75 -3.71
N GLN A 116 8.18 19.54 -4.92
CA GLN A 116 7.71 18.48 -5.82
C GLN A 116 8.01 17.09 -5.25
N LEU A 117 9.20 16.89 -4.65
CA LEU A 117 9.56 15.63 -4.00
C LEU A 117 8.67 15.35 -2.78
N ILE A 118 8.41 16.37 -1.96
CA ILE A 118 7.57 16.24 -0.77
C ILE A 118 6.12 15.96 -1.18
N SER A 119 5.57 16.74 -2.12
CA SER A 119 4.21 16.56 -2.60
C SER A 119 4.00 15.20 -3.27
N GLY A 120 4.97 14.73 -4.08
CA GLY A 120 4.95 13.40 -4.68
C GLY A 120 4.97 12.28 -3.63
N ASN A 121 5.85 12.35 -2.63
CA ASN A 121 5.87 11.35 -1.56
C ASN A 121 4.60 11.36 -0.70
N ILE A 122 4.03 12.54 -0.45
CA ILE A 122 2.78 12.68 0.32
C ILE A 122 1.57 12.19 -0.50
N HIS A 123 1.64 12.23 -1.83
CA HIS A 123 0.55 11.84 -2.71
C HIS A 123 0.06 10.42 -2.41
N ASP A 124 0.96 9.44 -2.33
CA ASP A 124 0.60 8.03 -2.07
C ASP A 124 -0.12 7.85 -0.72
N ALA A 125 0.33 8.56 0.31
CA ALA A 125 -0.32 8.53 1.62
C ALA A 125 -1.72 9.16 1.56
N ARG A 126 -1.87 10.29 0.84
CA ARG A 126 -3.16 10.94 0.61
C ARG A 126 -4.12 10.05 -0.17
N THR A 127 -3.68 9.42 -1.25
CA THR A 127 -4.51 8.53 -2.07
C THR A 127 -5.01 7.34 -1.25
N LYS A 128 -4.15 6.72 -0.43
CA LYS A 128 -4.57 5.65 0.49
C LYS A 128 -5.61 6.15 1.50
N LEU A 129 -5.41 7.33 2.08
CA LEU A 129 -6.33 7.90 3.07
C LEU A 129 -7.67 8.30 2.45
N ILE A 130 -7.67 8.83 1.23
CA ILE A 130 -8.90 9.13 0.47
C ILE A 130 -9.66 7.84 0.18
N GLY A 131 -8.98 6.76 -0.21
CA GLY A 131 -9.61 5.44 -0.39
C GLY A 131 -10.30 4.95 0.89
N GLN A 132 -9.58 4.98 2.02
CA GLN A 132 -10.14 4.61 3.33
C GLN A 132 -11.33 5.49 3.74
N LEU A 133 -11.27 6.79 3.47
CA LEU A 133 -12.36 7.71 3.78
C LEU A 133 -13.58 7.43 2.90
N GLY A 134 -13.37 7.15 1.61
CA GLY A 134 -14.41 6.70 0.68
C GLY A 134 -15.12 5.45 1.17
N ASP A 135 -14.37 4.43 1.59
CA ASP A 135 -14.91 3.19 2.16
C ASP A 135 -15.73 3.43 3.44
N ARG A 136 -15.32 4.40 4.26
CA ARG A 136 -16.06 4.78 5.46
C ARG A 136 -17.36 5.52 5.13
N VAL A 137 -17.32 6.41 4.14
CA VAL A 137 -18.50 7.17 3.69
C VAL A 137 -19.52 6.23 3.07
N THR A 138 -19.10 5.29 2.21
CA THR A 138 -20.01 4.29 1.63
C THR A 138 -20.63 3.41 2.72
N LYS A 139 -19.84 3.00 3.72
CA LYS A 139 -20.36 2.24 4.86
C LYS A 139 -21.42 3.02 5.65
N VAL A 140 -21.17 4.29 5.97
CA VAL A 140 -22.15 5.13 6.71
C VAL A 140 -23.39 5.40 5.86
N SER A 141 -23.22 5.65 4.56
CA SER A 141 -24.35 5.87 3.65
C SER A 141 -25.26 4.64 3.56
N ASN A 142 -24.69 3.43 3.51
CA ASN A 142 -25.47 2.20 3.52
C ASN A 142 -26.24 2.03 4.83
N ILE A 143 -25.58 2.23 5.98
CA ILE A 143 -26.23 2.15 7.29
C ILE A 143 -27.36 3.17 7.42
N ASN A 144 -27.15 4.40 6.97
CA ASN A 144 -28.19 5.43 7.00
C ASN A 144 -29.38 5.04 6.11
N GLY A 145 -29.13 4.47 4.93
CA GLY A 145 -30.19 3.96 4.06
C GLY A 145 -30.99 2.82 4.69
N ASP A 146 -30.31 1.88 5.35
CA ASP A 146 -30.97 0.78 6.07
C ASP A 146 -31.84 1.30 7.23
N LEU A 147 -31.32 2.26 8.01
CA LEU A 147 -32.07 2.91 9.10
C LEU A 147 -33.28 3.69 8.59
N GLU A 148 -33.17 4.37 7.46
CA GLU A 148 -34.27 5.11 6.85
C GLU A 148 -35.39 4.15 6.40
N LEU A 149 -35.03 2.98 5.85
CA LEU A 149 -35.98 1.93 5.52
C LEU A 149 -36.68 1.37 6.77
N GLU A 150 -35.95 1.18 7.87
CA GLU A 150 -36.54 0.73 9.15
C GLU A 150 -37.51 1.76 9.72
N LEU A 151 -37.12 3.04 9.74
CA LEU A 151 -38.00 4.13 10.21
C LEU A 151 -39.27 4.23 9.38
N GLN A 152 -39.17 4.08 8.05
CA GLN A 152 -40.33 4.12 7.18
C GLN A 152 -41.28 2.94 7.44
N LYS A 153 -40.75 1.73 7.70
CA LYS A 153 -41.55 0.56 8.08
C LYS A 153 -42.27 0.79 9.41
N ILE A 154 -41.56 1.28 10.43
CA ILE A 154 -42.16 1.57 11.74
C ILE A 154 -43.24 2.63 11.62
N LYS A 155 -43.03 3.67 10.81
CA LYS A 155 -44.03 4.71 10.55
C LYS A 155 -45.31 4.15 9.93
N VAL A 156 -45.18 3.31 8.89
CA VAL A 156 -46.35 2.65 8.26
C VAL A 156 -47.08 1.75 9.26
N LEU A 157 -46.36 1.03 10.11
CA LEU A 157 -46.97 0.22 11.16
C LEU A 157 -47.74 1.08 12.18
N LEU A 158 -47.16 2.21 12.61
CA LEU A 158 -47.79 3.15 13.53
C LEU A 158 -49.06 3.75 12.94
N ASP A 159 -49.02 4.18 11.68
CA ASP A 159 -50.18 4.75 10.98
C ASP A 159 -51.31 3.71 10.88
N ASN A 160 -50.97 2.45 10.57
CA ASN A 160 -51.94 1.36 10.53
C ASN A 160 -52.52 1.02 11.91
N GLU A 161 -51.71 0.98 12.97
CA GLU A 161 -52.22 0.78 14.34
C GLU A 161 -53.11 1.94 14.79
N SER A 162 -52.75 3.18 14.45
CA SER A 162 -53.57 4.36 14.76
C SER A 162 -54.93 4.27 14.05
N GLN A 163 -54.95 3.87 12.78
CA GLN A 163 -56.18 3.67 12.02
C GLN A 163 -57.03 2.52 12.59
N GLN A 164 -56.41 1.42 13.01
CA GLN A 164 -57.12 0.33 13.68
C GLN A 164 -57.73 0.76 15.02
N LEU A 165 -57.02 1.58 15.79
CA LEU A 165 -57.54 2.13 17.04
C LEU A 165 -58.72 3.08 16.80
N GLU A 166 -58.66 3.93 15.78
CA GLU A 166 -59.79 4.76 15.35
C GLU A 166 -60.98 3.90 14.94
N GLU A 167 -60.78 2.86 14.12
CA GLU A 167 -61.85 1.93 13.73
C GLU A 167 -62.47 1.20 14.94
N ILE A 168 -61.65 0.79 15.91
CA ILE A 168 -62.13 0.16 17.15
C ILE A 168 -62.91 1.18 17.99
N LEU A 169 -62.45 2.43 18.05
CA LEU A 169 -63.11 3.49 18.80
C LEU A 169 -64.46 3.84 18.16
N ASP A 170 -64.51 4.00 16.84
CA ASP A 170 -65.74 4.21 16.06
C ASP A 170 -66.71 3.03 16.24
N ARG A 171 -66.21 1.79 16.23
CA ARG A 171 -67.02 0.59 16.43
C ARG A 171 -67.60 0.47 17.83
N ASN A 172 -66.88 0.90 18.87
CA ASN A 172 -67.33 0.80 20.26
C ASN A 172 -68.16 2.02 20.71
N MET A 173 -67.83 3.21 20.21
CA MET A 173 -68.56 4.44 20.55
C MET A 173 -69.82 4.60 19.70
N GLY A 174 -69.90 3.94 18.54
CA GLY A 174 -71.06 3.90 17.67
C GLY A 174 -71.37 5.25 17.04
N HIS A 175 -71.61 5.27 15.73
CA HIS A 175 -72.12 6.46 15.02
C HIS A 175 -73.59 6.80 15.41
N ASP A 176 -74.12 6.21 16.49
CA ASP A 176 -75.53 6.26 16.89
C ASP A 176 -75.88 7.38 17.88
N SER A 177 -74.91 8.24 18.24
CA SER A 177 -75.22 9.46 19.00
C SER A 177 -76.02 10.45 18.15
N ASP A 178 -75.65 10.67 16.88
CA ASP A 178 -76.30 11.69 16.04
C ASP A 178 -77.69 11.28 15.54
N THR A 179 -77.93 9.98 15.30
CA THR A 179 -79.25 9.47 14.87
C THR A 179 -80.25 9.42 16.02
N SER A 180 -79.79 9.09 17.23
CA SER A 180 -80.62 9.15 18.44
C SER A 180 -80.99 10.60 18.79
N ASP A 181 -80.10 11.56 18.55
CA ASP A 181 -80.34 12.97 18.90
C ASP A 181 -81.43 13.62 18.03
N GLU A 182 -81.49 13.35 16.72
CA GLU A 182 -82.57 13.85 15.87
C GLU A 182 -83.94 13.23 16.21
N MET A 183 -83.96 11.94 16.55
CA MET A 183 -85.19 11.23 16.88
C MET A 183 -85.74 11.66 18.25
N LEU A 184 -84.85 11.88 19.23
CA LEU A 184 -85.19 12.46 20.53
C LEU A 184 -85.66 13.92 20.40
N GLN A 185 -85.02 14.72 19.56
CA GLN A 185 -85.45 16.10 19.30
C GLN A 185 -86.83 16.18 18.65
N ARG A 186 -87.19 15.26 17.74
CA ARG A 186 -88.54 15.17 17.19
C ARG A 186 -89.57 14.75 18.24
N GLY A 187 -89.28 13.71 19.02
CA GLY A 187 -90.18 13.27 20.10
C GLY A 187 -90.42 14.37 21.15
N LEU A 188 -89.39 15.16 21.47
CA LEU A 188 -89.53 16.30 22.39
C LEU A 188 -90.39 17.42 21.79
N ARG A 189 -90.29 17.68 20.49
CA ARG A 189 -91.14 18.67 19.80
C ARG A 189 -92.60 18.23 19.75
N ASP A 190 -92.87 16.96 19.52
CA ASP A 190 -94.24 16.44 19.47
C ASP A 190 -94.89 16.49 20.86
N MET A 191 -94.16 16.13 21.93
CA MET A 191 -94.66 16.32 23.31
C MET A 191 -94.95 17.79 23.66
N LEU A 192 -94.12 18.72 23.18
CA LEU A 192 -94.35 20.15 23.40
C LEU A 192 -95.55 20.69 22.62
N LEU A 193 -95.91 20.05 21.49
CA LEU A 193 -97.10 20.39 20.72
C LEU A 193 -98.38 19.87 21.41
N GLU A 194 -98.37 18.64 21.91
CA GLU A 194 -99.51 18.08 22.66
C GLU A 194 -99.83 18.90 23.93
N LEU A 195 -98.81 19.29 24.69
CA LEU A 195 -98.99 20.15 25.88
C LEU A 195 -99.54 21.55 25.55
N ARG A 196 -99.31 22.04 24.33
CA ARG A 196 -99.86 23.31 23.86
C ARG A 196 -101.32 23.14 23.42
N GLU A 197 -101.66 22.03 22.77
CA GLU A 197 -103.03 21.73 22.37
C GLU A 197 -103.95 21.45 23.57
N GLU A 198 -103.44 20.84 24.65
CA GLU A 198 -104.19 20.67 25.90
C GLU A 198 -104.44 21.98 26.68
N GLN A 199 -103.72 23.07 26.36
CA GLN A 199 -103.93 24.39 26.97
C GLN A 199 -104.94 25.28 26.20
N GLU A 200 -105.39 24.87 25.02
CA GLU A 200 -106.34 25.63 24.16
C GLU A 200 -107.78 25.06 24.14
N VAL A 201 -108.12 24.12 25.04
CA VAL A 201 -109.48 23.61 25.29
C VAL A 201 -110.01 24.05 26.65
#